data_AF-A0AAD0SCM7-F1
#
_entry.id   AF-A0AAD0SCM7-F1
#
_cell.length_a   1.000
_cell.length_b   1.000
_cell.length_c   1.000
_cell.angle_alpha   90.00
_cell.angle_beta   90.00
_cell.angle_gamma   90.00
#
_symmetry.space_group_name_H-M   'P 1'
#
loop_
_entity.id
_entity.type
_entity.pdbx_description
1 polymer ?
#
loop_
_entity_poly.entity_id
_entity_poly.type
_entity_poly.pdbx_seq_one_letter_code
_entity_poly.pdbx_strand_id
1 'polypeptide(L)'
;MDNGTLFEMRSIVKAFSGVRALDGVSLAVRPGECVGLCGENGAGKSTLMKVLSGVYPYGTYEGEILWDGAPLRAHSVRDSERAGIVIIHQELMLVQQLSVAENIFLGNEITKPGGRMDYDAMHRKAEELLARLRLTDVNVAAPVMNYGSGHQQLFEIAKALAKNARLLILDEPTSSLSAKEIEVLLSIIEDLKRGGVACVYISHKLDEVKRVCDTITVIRDGKHIGTRPAAELDINGIITMMVGREMTSLFPKVEHTVGDVVLEARNVTCWDVTNPNRKRVDDVSFAVRRGEILGVAGLVGAGRTEMVSALFGAYPGRSTAQVLVEGKPVKVNSPAQAIAHGICLVPEDRKRHGIVPLMGVGENITLATLAQYARGLRVDKGAELATVDREIKRLRIKTASPALSIASLSGGNQQKAVLTKMVLACPKVLILDEPTRGVDVGSKYDIYTMIADLAASGVAIIMVSSELPEILGMSDRVLVIGEGELRGDFANQGLTQERILAAAIHAEPRLRAA
;
A
#
# COMPACT_ATOMS: atom_id res chain seq x y z
N MET A 1 31.62 14.21 23.12
CA MET A 1 32.05 12.81 23.02
C MET A 1 31.74 12.38 21.62
N ASP A 2 32.73 11.91 20.88
CA ASP A 2 32.60 11.51 19.49
C ASP A 2 31.67 10.28 19.46
N ASN A 3 30.37 10.48 19.19
CA ASN A 3 29.40 9.39 19.28
C ASN A 3 29.57 8.47 18.07
N GLY A 4 30.48 7.50 18.24
CA GLY A 4 30.73 6.43 17.28
C GLY A 4 29.46 5.66 16.90
N THR A 5 29.51 5.03 15.74
CA THR A 5 28.44 4.18 15.21
C THR A 5 28.18 2.99 16.14
N LEU A 6 26.93 2.83 16.63
CA LEU A 6 26.53 1.69 17.46
C LEU A 6 26.44 0.42 16.63
N PHE A 7 25.88 0.53 15.43
CA PHE A 7 25.59 -0.57 14.55
C PHE A 7 25.92 -0.21 13.11
N GLU A 8 26.62 -1.10 12.40
CA GLU A 8 26.97 -0.90 11.00
C GLU A 8 26.83 -2.20 10.20
N MET A 9 26.17 -2.12 9.05
CA MET A 9 26.20 -3.11 7.98
C MET A 9 27.03 -2.55 6.84
N ARG A 10 28.02 -3.31 6.37
CA ARG A 10 28.91 -2.93 5.28
C ARG A 10 28.74 -3.86 4.10
N SER A 11 28.34 -3.29 2.96
CA SER A 11 28.30 -3.95 1.65
C SER A 11 27.60 -5.32 1.65
N ILE A 12 26.43 -5.40 2.28
CA ILE A 12 25.69 -6.64 2.43
C ILE A 12 25.13 -7.11 1.08
N VAL A 13 25.44 -8.35 0.70
CA VAL A 13 24.94 -9.02 -0.51
C VAL A 13 24.19 -10.29 -0.11
N LYS A 14 22.98 -10.46 -0.65
CA LYS A 14 22.15 -11.65 -0.44
C LYS A 14 21.46 -12.02 -1.74
N ALA A 15 21.67 -13.25 -2.20
CA ALA A 15 21.03 -13.78 -3.40
C ALA A 15 20.12 -14.97 -3.07
N PHE A 16 19.07 -15.14 -3.88
CA PHE A 16 18.18 -16.30 -3.87
C PHE A 16 18.06 -16.83 -5.29
N SER A 17 18.38 -18.10 -5.50
CA SER A 17 18.24 -18.78 -6.80
C SER A 17 18.85 -17.98 -7.98
N GLY A 18 20.01 -17.36 -7.76
CA GLY A 18 20.71 -16.54 -8.76
C GLY A 18 20.26 -15.07 -8.87
N VAL A 19 19.19 -14.66 -8.19
CA VAL A 19 18.74 -13.26 -8.16
C VAL A 19 19.27 -12.56 -6.91
N ARG A 20 20.01 -11.46 -7.07
CA ARG A 20 20.48 -10.63 -5.94
C ARG A 20 19.32 -9.83 -5.37
N ALA A 21 18.89 -10.17 -4.16
CA ALA A 21 17.91 -9.40 -3.39
C ALA A 21 18.55 -8.22 -2.64
N LEU A 22 19.84 -8.35 -2.30
CA LEU A 22 20.69 -7.27 -1.82
C LEU A 22 22.01 -7.31 -2.60
N ASP A 23 22.49 -6.15 -3.02
CA ASP A 23 23.67 -5.95 -3.85
C ASP A 23 24.51 -4.79 -3.27
N GLY A 24 25.24 -5.08 -2.19
CA GLY A 24 26.19 -4.15 -1.58
C GLY A 24 25.54 -3.09 -0.68
N VAL A 25 24.47 -3.44 0.04
CA VAL A 25 23.74 -2.49 0.88
C VAL A 25 24.48 -2.18 2.18
N SER A 26 24.57 -0.90 2.54
CA SER A 26 25.15 -0.46 3.82
C SER A 26 24.15 0.33 4.64
N LEU A 27 24.22 0.19 5.97
CA LEU A 27 23.34 0.87 6.92
C LEU A 27 24.13 1.13 8.20
N ALA A 28 24.08 2.35 8.74
CA ALA A 28 24.74 2.70 9.98
C ALA A 28 23.75 3.40 10.90
N VAL A 29 23.85 3.13 12.21
CA VAL A 29 22.98 3.72 13.23
C VAL A 29 23.82 4.11 14.44
N ARG A 30 23.67 5.35 14.92
CA ARG A 30 24.30 5.85 16.14
C ARG A 30 23.44 5.61 17.38
N PRO A 31 24.00 5.62 18.61
CA PRO A 31 23.20 5.57 19.83
C PRO A 31 22.16 6.70 19.87
N GLY A 32 20.91 6.38 20.22
CA GLY A 32 19.80 7.34 20.28
C GLY A 32 19.33 7.92 18.94
N GLU A 33 19.88 7.46 17.82
CA GLU A 33 19.46 7.87 16.47
C GLU A 33 18.31 6.98 15.97
N CYS A 34 17.36 7.57 15.27
CA CYS A 34 16.36 6.84 14.50
C CYS A 34 16.64 6.97 13.01
N VAL A 35 16.94 5.86 12.35
CA VAL A 35 17.18 5.79 10.92
C VAL A 35 15.93 5.32 10.19
N GLY A 36 15.43 6.13 9.27
CA GLY A 36 14.37 5.76 8.35
C GLY A 36 14.93 4.89 7.24
N LEU A 37 14.44 3.65 7.10
CA LEU A 37 14.80 2.78 5.99
C LEU A 37 13.68 2.81 4.94
N CYS A 38 13.91 3.60 3.89
CA CYS A 38 12.94 3.84 2.83
C CYS A 38 13.31 3.06 1.56
N GLY A 39 12.31 2.76 0.75
CA GLY A 39 12.47 2.01 -0.49
C GLY A 39 11.15 1.42 -0.96
N GLU A 40 11.05 1.08 -2.24
CA GLU A 40 9.86 0.42 -2.79
C GLU A 40 9.62 -0.96 -2.19
N ASN A 41 8.42 -1.52 -2.38
CA ASN A 41 8.18 -2.92 -2.03
C ASN A 41 9.05 -3.81 -2.93
N GLY A 42 9.71 -4.80 -2.34
CA GLY A 42 10.69 -5.62 -3.04
C GLY A 42 12.06 -4.95 -3.23
N ALA A 43 12.29 -3.74 -2.70
CA ALA A 43 13.62 -3.11 -2.74
C ALA A 43 14.70 -3.84 -1.93
N GLY A 44 14.33 -4.81 -1.08
CA GLY A 44 15.26 -5.58 -0.25
C GLY A 44 15.23 -5.26 1.24
N LYS A 45 14.40 -4.31 1.71
CA LYS A 45 14.29 -3.89 3.12
C LYS A 45 14.11 -5.07 4.09
N SER A 46 13.08 -5.90 3.89
CA SER A 46 12.83 -7.06 4.75
C SER A 46 13.93 -8.12 4.65
N THR A 47 14.59 -8.26 3.49
CA THR A 47 15.76 -9.13 3.34
C THR A 47 16.93 -8.62 4.17
N LEU A 48 17.18 -7.31 4.16
CA LEU A 48 18.21 -6.67 5.00
C LEU A 48 17.91 -6.88 6.48
N MET A 49 16.65 -6.72 6.89
CA MET A 49 16.25 -6.93 8.28
C MET A 49 16.38 -8.38 8.73
N LYS A 50 16.09 -9.35 7.85
CA LYS A 50 16.30 -10.78 8.13
C LYS A 50 17.78 -11.15 8.24
N VAL A 51 18.67 -10.48 7.50
CA VAL A 51 20.12 -10.60 7.68
C VAL A 51 20.52 -10.05 9.05
N LEU A 52 20.04 -8.86 9.39
CA LEU A 52 20.35 -8.17 10.64
C LEU A 52 19.86 -8.97 11.87
N SER A 53 18.64 -9.51 11.85
CA SER A 53 18.09 -10.29 12.95
C SER A 53 18.62 -11.72 13.04
N GLY A 54 19.55 -12.15 12.18
CA GLY A 54 20.07 -13.52 12.22
C GLY A 54 19.06 -14.58 11.76
N VAL A 55 17.92 -14.19 11.15
CA VAL A 55 17.02 -15.11 10.44
C VAL A 55 17.73 -15.70 9.21
N TYR A 56 18.55 -14.89 8.54
CA TYR A 56 19.55 -15.37 7.61
C TYR A 56 20.91 -15.41 8.32
N PRO A 57 21.38 -16.61 8.74
CA PRO A 57 22.59 -16.74 9.53
C PRO A 57 23.82 -16.17 8.82
N TYR A 58 24.82 -15.77 9.62
CA TYR A 58 26.15 -15.48 9.13
C TYR A 58 26.68 -16.63 8.26
N GLY A 59 27.34 -16.29 7.16
CA GLY A 59 27.79 -17.22 6.13
C GLY A 59 26.77 -17.50 5.03
N THR A 60 25.52 -17.04 5.16
CA THR A 60 24.50 -17.13 4.10
C THR A 60 24.37 -15.86 3.25
N TYR A 61 25.15 -14.83 3.58
CA TYR A 61 25.24 -13.54 2.90
C TYR A 61 26.72 -13.10 2.88
N GLU A 62 27.06 -12.16 2.01
CA GLU A 62 28.38 -11.52 1.97
C GLU A 62 28.33 -10.12 2.61
N GLY A 63 29.49 -9.58 2.99
CA GLY A 63 29.63 -8.32 3.72
C GLY A 63 29.83 -8.52 5.23
N GLU A 64 29.84 -7.43 5.99
CA GLU A 64 30.15 -7.44 7.42
C GLU A 64 29.10 -6.69 8.24
N ILE A 65 28.84 -7.18 9.44
CA ILE A 65 28.03 -6.51 10.45
C ILE A 65 28.92 -6.21 11.65
N LEU A 66 28.93 -4.95 12.08
CA LEU A 66 29.65 -4.48 13.26
C LEU A 66 28.66 -4.01 14.32
N TRP A 67 28.94 -4.38 15.55
CA TRP A 67 28.22 -3.95 16.75
C TRP A 67 29.23 -3.37 17.74
N ASP A 68 29.08 -2.09 18.07
CA ASP A 68 30.02 -1.34 18.93
C ASP A 68 31.47 -1.43 18.40
N GLY A 69 31.62 -1.39 17.07
CA GLY A 69 32.89 -1.53 16.36
C GLY A 69 33.45 -2.96 16.24
N ALA A 70 32.84 -3.96 16.88
CA ALA A 70 33.27 -5.35 16.82
C ALA A 70 32.44 -6.18 15.82
N PRO A 71 33.01 -7.17 15.11
CA PRO A 71 32.25 -8.04 14.21
C PRO A 71 31.15 -8.84 14.95
N LEU A 72 29.92 -8.73 14.47
CA LEU A 72 28.77 -9.50 14.94
C LEU A 72 28.46 -10.64 13.97
N ARG A 73 28.68 -11.88 14.40
CA ARG A 73 28.37 -13.09 13.63
C ARG A 73 27.16 -13.81 14.23
N ALA A 74 25.97 -13.29 13.97
CA ALA A 74 24.72 -13.89 14.43
C ALA A 74 24.38 -15.14 13.60
N HIS A 75 24.19 -16.29 14.25
CA HIS A 75 23.77 -17.54 13.61
C HIS A 75 22.28 -17.84 13.84
N SER A 76 21.64 -17.09 14.73
CA SER A 76 20.23 -17.20 15.07
C SER A 76 19.68 -15.87 15.55
N VAL A 77 18.35 -15.77 15.63
CA VAL A 77 17.66 -14.61 16.23
C VAL A 77 18.08 -14.36 17.67
N ARG A 78 18.31 -15.42 18.44
CA ARG A 78 18.76 -15.31 19.84
C ARG A 78 20.13 -14.63 19.96
N ASP A 79 21.02 -14.79 18.98
CA ASP A 79 22.33 -14.15 19.00
C ASP A 79 22.21 -12.64 18.82
N SER A 80 21.34 -12.20 17.89
CA SER A 80 21.04 -10.78 17.70
C SER A 80 20.31 -10.19 18.92
N GLU A 81 19.34 -10.90 19.50
CA GLU A 81 18.65 -10.44 20.71
C GLU A 81 19.61 -10.30 21.90
N ARG A 82 20.56 -11.23 22.08
CA ARG A 82 21.61 -11.12 23.11
C ARG A 82 22.51 -9.92 22.93
N ALA A 83 22.76 -9.50 21.68
CA ALA A 83 23.48 -8.27 21.40
C ALA A 83 22.65 -7.01 21.72
N GLY A 84 21.35 -7.15 21.99
CA GLY A 84 20.43 -6.04 22.23
C GLY A 84 19.74 -5.54 20.97
N ILE A 85 19.66 -6.36 19.92
CA ILE A 85 18.99 -6.05 18.66
C ILE A 85 17.64 -6.76 18.62
N VAL A 86 16.54 -6.01 18.59
CA VAL A 86 15.19 -6.56 18.61
C VAL A 86 14.36 -6.03 17.45
N ILE A 87 13.61 -6.91 16.78
CA ILE A 87 12.73 -6.56 15.67
C ILE A 87 11.26 -6.70 16.10
N ILE A 88 10.46 -5.71 15.75
CA ILE A 88 9.01 -5.74 15.77
C ILE A 88 8.55 -5.88 14.32
N HIS A 89 7.85 -6.98 14.04
CA HIS A 89 7.37 -7.31 12.71
C HIS A 89 6.04 -6.62 12.40
N GLN A 90 5.71 -6.51 11.10
CA GLN A 90 4.45 -5.96 10.62
C GLN A 90 3.23 -6.72 11.13
N GLU A 91 3.30 -8.06 11.19
CA GLU A 91 2.29 -8.88 11.85
C GLU A 91 2.66 -9.07 13.32
N LEU A 92 1.73 -8.77 14.22
CA LEU A 92 1.91 -8.89 15.67
C LEU A 92 2.11 -10.35 16.07
N MET A 93 3.17 -10.63 16.83
CA MET A 93 3.58 -11.99 17.23
C MET A 93 3.27 -12.25 18.72
N LEU A 94 2.04 -11.91 19.11
CA LEU A 94 1.52 -12.11 20.46
C LEU A 94 0.65 -13.38 20.54
N VAL A 95 0.81 -14.15 21.61
CA VAL A 95 -0.06 -15.28 21.92
C VAL A 95 -1.31 -14.73 22.59
N GLN A 96 -2.42 -14.75 21.83
CA GLN A 96 -3.67 -14.06 22.16
C GLN A 96 -4.26 -14.48 23.53
N GLN A 97 -4.10 -15.75 23.91
CA GLN A 97 -4.63 -16.30 25.16
C GLN A 97 -3.73 -16.05 26.38
N LEU A 98 -2.45 -15.73 26.19
CA LEU A 98 -1.55 -15.42 27.30
C LEU A 98 -1.79 -14.00 27.79
N SER A 99 -1.47 -13.78 29.06
CA SER A 99 -1.53 -12.45 29.65
C SER A 99 -0.57 -11.47 28.98
N VAL A 100 -0.80 -10.18 29.17
CA VAL A 100 0.11 -9.12 28.69
C VAL A 100 1.51 -9.33 29.28
N ALA A 101 1.64 -9.61 30.58
CA ALA A 101 2.93 -9.87 31.22
C ALA A 101 3.64 -11.10 30.63
N GLU A 102 2.92 -12.22 30.45
CA GLU A 102 3.50 -13.42 29.86
C GLU A 102 4.00 -13.17 28.43
N ASN A 103 3.26 -12.40 27.63
CA ASN A 103 3.71 -12.02 26.29
C ASN A 103 4.97 -11.13 26.31
N ILE A 104 5.04 -10.16 27.23
CA ILE A 104 6.19 -9.26 27.39
C ILE A 104 7.47 -10.05 27.75
N PHE A 105 7.35 -11.08 28.58
CA PHE A 105 8.48 -11.89 29.04
C PHE A 105 8.70 -13.19 28.26
N LEU A 106 7.91 -13.45 27.21
CA LEU A 106 8.00 -14.70 26.45
C LEU A 106 9.39 -14.88 25.84
N GLY A 107 10.09 -15.96 26.23
CA GLY A 107 11.46 -16.26 25.86
C GLY A 107 12.54 -15.47 26.62
N ASN A 108 12.16 -14.70 27.63
CA ASN A 108 13.04 -14.00 28.57
C ASN A 108 12.41 -13.97 29.98
N GLU A 109 11.88 -15.12 30.41
CA GLU A 109 11.08 -15.22 31.63
C GLU A 109 11.91 -14.98 32.89
N ILE A 110 11.34 -14.25 33.85
CA ILE A 110 11.97 -14.04 35.15
C ILE A 110 11.70 -15.29 36.01
N THR A 111 12.77 -15.93 36.48
CA THR A 111 12.66 -17.16 37.30
C THR A 111 13.21 -16.96 38.71
N LYS A 112 12.55 -17.58 39.69
CA LYS A 112 13.04 -17.76 41.06
C LYS A 112 14.23 -18.72 41.08
N PRO A 113 15.06 -18.72 42.15
CA PRO A 113 16.06 -19.76 42.36
C PRO A 113 15.43 -21.16 42.24
N GLY A 114 16.02 -22.01 41.39
CA GLY A 114 15.46 -23.33 41.06
C GLY A 114 14.58 -23.38 39.79
N GLY A 115 14.48 -22.30 39.01
CA GLY A 115 13.92 -22.32 37.65
C GLY A 115 12.40 -22.22 37.56
N ARG A 116 11.70 -21.96 38.68
CA ARG A 116 10.26 -21.68 38.68
C ARG A 116 9.99 -20.25 38.22
N MET A 117 8.94 -20.04 37.42
CA MET A 117 8.53 -18.71 36.97
C MET A 117 8.19 -17.78 38.14
N ASP A 118 8.61 -16.52 38.05
CA ASP A 118 8.32 -15.45 39.01
C ASP A 118 7.28 -14.47 38.45
N TYR A 119 6.00 -14.89 38.48
CA TYR A 119 4.90 -14.08 37.96
C TYR A 119 4.76 -12.72 38.67
N ASP A 120 5.00 -12.66 39.98
CA ASP A 120 4.91 -11.40 40.74
C ASP A 120 5.97 -10.39 40.26
N ALA A 121 7.19 -10.86 39.98
CA ALA A 121 8.24 -10.04 39.41
C ALA A 121 7.93 -9.62 37.97
N MET A 122 7.43 -10.54 37.14
CA MET A 122 7.03 -10.26 35.76
C MET A 122 5.88 -9.24 35.69
N HIS A 123 4.86 -9.36 36.52
CA HIS A 123 3.75 -8.40 36.57
C HIS A 123 4.25 -6.99 36.93
N ARG A 124 5.03 -6.87 38.01
CA ARG A 124 5.58 -5.57 38.44
C ARG A 124 6.45 -4.93 37.34
N LYS A 125 7.31 -5.73 36.70
CA LYS A 125 8.19 -5.25 35.65
C LYS A 125 7.41 -4.89 34.38
N ALA A 126 6.35 -5.63 34.05
CA ALA A 126 5.45 -5.30 32.95
C ALA A 126 4.74 -3.96 33.20
N GLU A 127 4.24 -3.70 34.41
CA GLU A 127 3.62 -2.42 34.79
C GLU A 127 4.61 -1.26 34.64
N GLU A 128 5.86 -1.42 35.09
CA GLU A 128 6.91 -0.42 34.89
C GLU A 128 7.18 -0.12 33.40
N LEU A 129 7.24 -1.16 32.57
CA LEU A 129 7.47 -1.02 31.13
C LEU A 129 6.30 -0.34 30.43
N LEU A 130 5.07 -0.74 30.75
CA LEU A 130 3.87 -0.14 30.16
C LEU A 130 3.66 1.30 30.62
N ALA A 131 3.98 1.63 31.87
CA ALA A 131 3.97 3.01 32.35
C ALA A 131 4.93 3.92 31.56
N ARG A 132 6.12 3.42 31.19
CA ARG A 132 7.05 4.14 30.30
C ARG A 132 6.49 4.36 28.90
N LEU A 133 5.56 3.51 28.46
CA LEU A 133 4.84 3.60 27.19
C LEU A 133 3.50 4.34 27.33
N ARG A 134 3.25 5.01 28.47
CA ARG A 134 2.02 5.76 28.77
C ARG A 134 0.75 4.89 28.80
N LEU A 135 0.90 3.59 29.07
CA LEU A 135 -0.17 2.62 29.24
C LEU A 135 -0.33 2.27 30.72
N THR A 136 -0.99 3.15 31.48
CA THR A 136 -1.16 2.98 32.93
C THR A 136 -2.45 2.26 33.32
N ASP A 137 -3.37 2.07 32.38
CA ASP A 137 -4.71 1.49 32.56
C ASP A 137 -4.82 0.04 32.06
N VAL A 138 -3.68 -0.59 31.73
CA VAL A 138 -3.62 -1.97 31.26
C VAL A 138 -3.49 -2.94 32.43
N ASN A 139 -4.35 -3.97 32.46
CA ASN A 139 -4.22 -5.08 33.39
C ASN A 139 -3.21 -6.09 32.84
N VAL A 140 -2.02 -6.12 33.43
CA VAL A 140 -0.92 -6.99 32.96
C VAL A 140 -1.21 -8.48 33.08
N ALA A 141 -2.15 -8.89 33.93
CA ALA A 141 -2.57 -10.28 34.12
C ALA A 141 -3.72 -10.69 33.19
N ALA A 142 -4.31 -9.76 32.42
CA ALA A 142 -5.38 -10.06 31.49
C ALA A 142 -4.84 -10.59 30.14
N PRO A 143 -5.56 -11.50 29.45
CA PRO A 143 -5.19 -11.97 28.11
C PRO A 143 -5.08 -10.84 27.08
N VAL A 144 -4.09 -10.94 26.19
CA VAL A 144 -3.85 -9.94 25.13
C VAL A 144 -5.05 -9.76 24.21
N MET A 145 -5.81 -10.83 23.93
CA MET A 145 -7.00 -10.77 23.07
C MET A 145 -8.10 -9.82 23.55
N ASN A 146 -8.05 -9.37 24.80
CA ASN A 146 -8.99 -8.39 25.34
C ASN A 146 -8.67 -6.95 24.91
N TYR A 147 -7.52 -6.73 24.27
CA TYR A 147 -7.03 -5.41 23.87
C TYR A 147 -7.02 -5.25 22.34
N GLY A 148 -7.34 -4.03 21.86
CA GLY A 148 -7.30 -3.69 20.44
C GLY A 148 -5.89 -3.64 19.85
N SER A 149 -5.77 -3.64 18.52
CA SER A 149 -4.50 -3.70 17.78
C SER A 149 -3.49 -2.62 18.20
N GLY A 150 -3.94 -1.40 18.53
CA GLY A 150 -3.05 -0.34 19.00
C GLY A 150 -2.35 -0.65 20.31
N HIS A 151 -3.07 -1.22 21.27
CA HIS A 151 -2.46 -1.69 22.53
C HIS A 151 -1.51 -2.85 22.29
N GLN A 152 -1.91 -3.80 21.43
CA GLN A 152 -1.08 -4.95 21.08
C GLN A 152 0.26 -4.52 20.46
N GLN A 153 0.27 -3.50 19.59
CA GLN A 153 1.52 -2.92 19.05
C GLN A 153 2.44 -2.40 20.16
N LEU A 154 1.87 -1.71 21.15
CA LEU A 154 2.65 -1.18 22.27
C LEU A 154 3.15 -2.30 23.20
N PHE A 155 2.43 -3.43 23.31
CA PHE A 155 2.89 -4.60 24.04
C PHE A 155 4.12 -5.25 23.39
N GLU A 156 4.20 -5.28 22.05
CA GLU A 156 5.42 -5.72 21.33
C GLU A 156 6.61 -4.79 21.61
N ILE A 157 6.38 -3.48 21.73
CA ILE A 157 7.42 -2.54 22.14
C ILE A 157 7.85 -2.82 23.58
N ALA A 158 6.90 -3.05 24.50
CA ALA A 158 7.22 -3.40 25.89
C ALA A 158 8.05 -4.68 25.97
N LYS A 159 7.69 -5.72 25.19
CA LYS A 159 8.43 -6.97 25.05
C LYS A 159 9.86 -6.73 24.55
N ALA A 160 10.04 -5.87 23.55
CA ALA A 160 11.37 -5.52 23.06
C ALA A 160 12.22 -4.82 24.12
N LEU A 161 11.62 -3.92 24.90
CA LEU A 161 12.30 -3.23 26.00
C LEU A 161 12.63 -4.16 27.16
N ALA A 162 11.79 -5.16 27.44
CA ALA A 162 12.07 -6.19 28.44
C ALA A 162 13.34 -7.01 28.11
N LYS A 163 13.69 -7.11 26.83
CA LYS A 163 14.93 -7.75 26.34
C LYS A 163 16.15 -6.81 26.34
N ASN A 164 16.06 -5.65 26.98
CA ASN A 164 17.12 -4.63 27.03
C ASN A 164 17.60 -4.19 25.62
N ALA A 165 16.66 -3.97 24.71
CA ALA A 165 16.97 -3.52 23.35
C ALA A 165 17.82 -2.22 23.36
N ARG A 166 19.00 -2.28 22.74
CA ARG A 166 19.85 -1.12 22.40
C ARG A 166 19.57 -0.63 20.98
N LEU A 167 19.15 -1.53 20.08
CA LEU A 167 18.68 -1.25 18.74
C LEU A 167 17.29 -1.88 18.54
N LEU A 168 16.29 -1.03 18.29
CA LEU A 168 14.93 -1.43 18.01
C LEU A 168 14.60 -1.25 16.52
N ILE A 169 14.06 -2.28 15.88
CA ILE A 169 13.66 -2.21 14.47
C ILE A 169 12.16 -2.33 14.40
N LEU A 170 11.50 -1.37 13.75
CA LEU A 170 10.07 -1.33 13.60
C LEU A 170 9.71 -1.45 12.11
N ASP A 171 9.13 -2.59 11.73
CA ASP A 171 8.74 -2.90 10.35
C ASP A 171 7.26 -2.58 10.12
N GLU A 172 6.97 -1.47 9.43
CA GLU A 172 5.62 -0.95 9.16
C GLU A 172 4.67 -0.92 10.37
N PRO A 173 5.08 -0.31 11.51
CA PRO A 173 4.37 -0.48 12.78
C PRO A 173 3.01 0.23 12.87
N THR A 174 2.58 0.94 11.82
CA THR A 174 1.37 1.78 11.80
C THR A 174 0.29 1.27 10.85
N SER A 175 0.47 0.11 10.20
CA SER A 175 -0.45 -0.37 9.15
C SER A 175 -1.89 -0.61 9.64
N SER A 176 -2.06 -0.94 10.93
CA SER A 176 -3.35 -1.25 11.55
C SER A 176 -3.78 -0.25 12.64
N LEU A 177 -3.16 0.93 12.67
CA LEU A 177 -3.37 1.95 13.70
C LEU A 177 -4.20 3.12 13.17
N SER A 178 -5.02 3.71 14.05
CA SER A 178 -5.70 4.98 13.81
C SER A 178 -4.72 6.16 13.93
N ALA A 179 -5.08 7.32 13.37
CA ALA A 179 -4.24 8.52 13.43
C ALA A 179 -3.83 8.91 14.86
N LYS A 180 -4.73 8.76 15.84
CA LYS A 180 -4.43 9.05 17.25
C LYS A 180 -3.42 8.06 17.84
N GLU A 181 -3.52 6.78 17.49
CA GLU A 181 -2.59 5.75 17.96
C GLU A 181 -1.20 5.91 17.32
N ILE A 182 -1.15 6.35 16.07
CA ILE A 182 0.10 6.67 15.37
C ILE A 182 0.86 7.77 16.11
N GLU A 183 0.20 8.88 16.47
CA GLU A 183 0.84 9.97 17.22
C GLU A 183 1.43 9.50 18.55
N VAL A 184 0.71 8.63 19.28
CA VAL A 184 1.21 8.03 20.53
C VAL A 184 2.48 7.21 20.25
N LEU A 185 2.44 6.32 19.26
CA LEU A 185 3.60 5.51 18.88
C LEU A 185 4.81 6.37 18.52
N LEU A 186 4.62 7.39 17.69
CA LEU A 186 5.72 8.28 17.27
C LEU A 186 6.32 9.01 18.47
N SER A 187 5.50 9.49 19.41
CA SER A 187 5.99 10.13 20.64
C SER A 187 6.80 9.17 21.53
N ILE A 188 6.42 7.90 21.58
CA ILE A 188 7.15 6.86 22.32
C ILE A 188 8.53 6.62 21.69
N ILE A 189 8.60 6.57 20.35
CA ILE A 189 9.89 6.38 19.67
C ILE A 189 10.82 7.57 19.98
N GLU A 190 10.30 8.80 20.04
CA GLU A 190 11.09 9.95 20.48
C GLU A 190 11.59 9.82 21.92
N ASP A 191 10.75 9.33 22.83
CA ASP A 191 11.14 9.07 24.22
C ASP A 191 12.25 8.02 24.31
N LEU A 192 12.16 6.95 23.50
CA LEU A 192 13.19 5.91 23.40
C LEU A 192 14.52 6.45 22.87
N LYS A 193 14.48 7.27 21.81
CA LYS A 193 15.66 7.96 21.27
C LYS A 193 16.35 8.82 22.33
N ARG A 194 15.56 9.63 23.06
CA ARG A 194 16.08 10.45 24.18
C ARG A 194 16.69 9.60 25.30
N GLY A 195 16.17 8.39 25.51
CA GLY A 195 16.73 7.39 26.40
C GLY A 195 17.98 6.66 25.89
N GLY A 196 18.47 7.00 24.68
CA GLY A 196 19.67 6.42 24.08
C GLY A 196 19.44 5.13 23.29
N VAL A 197 18.19 4.68 23.13
CA VAL A 197 17.86 3.52 22.29
C VAL A 197 17.93 3.94 20.83
N ALA A 198 18.72 3.23 20.04
CA ALA A 198 18.78 3.41 18.60
C ALA A 198 17.58 2.73 17.93
N CYS A 199 17.09 3.30 16.83
CA CYS A 199 15.93 2.81 16.11
C CYS A 199 16.20 2.68 14.60
N VAL A 200 15.63 1.66 13.97
CA VAL A 200 15.42 1.62 12.51
C VAL A 200 13.92 1.60 12.27
N TYR A 201 13.41 2.61 11.57
CA TYR A 201 12.00 2.76 11.29
C TYR A 201 11.74 2.50 9.80
N ILE A 202 10.93 1.49 9.50
CA ILE A 202 10.59 1.11 8.14
C ILE A 202 9.13 1.48 7.90
N SER A 203 8.88 2.42 6.99
CA SER A 203 7.52 2.82 6.63
C SER A 203 7.50 3.36 5.20
N HIS A 204 6.38 3.16 4.53
CA HIS A 204 6.05 3.82 3.27
C HIS A 204 5.28 5.14 3.48
N LYS A 205 4.86 5.43 4.71
CA LYS A 205 4.22 6.70 5.08
C LYS A 205 5.29 7.71 5.46
N LEU A 206 5.61 8.60 4.52
CA LEU A 206 6.76 9.48 4.63
C LEU A 206 6.60 10.58 5.68
N ASP A 207 5.37 10.97 6.01
CA ASP A 207 5.10 11.90 7.10
C ASP A 207 5.59 11.34 8.45
N GLU A 208 5.36 10.04 8.69
CA GLU A 208 5.84 9.34 9.89
C GLU A 208 7.37 9.31 9.94
N VAL A 209 8.00 8.96 8.81
CA VAL A 209 9.47 8.93 8.67
C VAL A 209 10.06 10.30 8.96
N LYS A 210 9.51 11.36 8.33
CA LYS A 210 9.94 12.74 8.52
C LYS A 210 9.73 13.25 9.95
N ARG A 211 8.72 12.73 10.64
CA ARG A 211 8.40 13.12 12.01
C ARG A 211 9.40 12.59 13.03
N VAL A 212 9.96 11.40 12.83
CA VAL A 212 10.73 10.69 13.89
C VAL A 212 12.19 10.37 13.54
N CYS A 213 12.53 10.27 12.24
CA CYS A 213 13.87 9.85 11.82
C CYS A 213 14.84 11.03 11.76
N ASP A 214 16.08 10.82 12.20
CA ASP A 214 17.18 11.80 12.11
C ASP A 214 17.92 11.67 10.77
N THR A 215 18.03 10.43 10.28
CA THR A 215 18.73 10.07 9.06
C THR A 215 17.84 9.14 8.23
N ILE A 216 17.88 9.26 6.91
CA ILE A 216 17.12 8.44 5.98
C ILE A 216 18.10 7.69 5.08
N THR A 217 17.98 6.36 5.06
CA THR A 217 18.67 5.48 4.13
C THR A 217 17.68 4.94 3.11
N VAL A 218 18.00 5.10 1.83
CA VAL A 218 17.14 4.65 0.74
C VAL A 218 17.76 3.46 0.02
N ILE A 219 16.97 2.40 -0.13
CA ILE A 219 17.30 1.21 -0.91
C ILE A 219 16.34 1.12 -2.10
N ARG A 220 16.87 0.81 -3.29
CA ARG A 220 16.09 0.57 -4.50
C ARG A 220 16.70 -0.58 -5.29
N ASP A 221 15.87 -1.51 -5.76
CA ASP A 221 16.29 -2.71 -6.51
C ASP A 221 17.47 -3.47 -5.87
N GLY A 222 17.44 -3.63 -4.53
CA GLY A 222 18.49 -4.31 -3.77
C GLY A 222 19.77 -3.50 -3.57
N LYS A 223 19.84 -2.24 -4.03
CA LYS A 223 21.02 -1.38 -3.96
C LYS A 223 20.84 -0.21 -3.00
N HIS A 224 21.94 0.19 -2.37
CA HIS A 224 22.00 1.40 -1.55
C HIS A 224 22.05 2.64 -2.45
N ILE A 225 21.01 3.47 -2.41
CA ILE A 225 20.91 4.70 -3.21
C ILE A 225 21.59 5.87 -2.50
N GLY A 226 21.39 5.97 -1.19
CA GLY A 226 22.10 6.95 -0.37
C GLY A 226 21.55 7.02 1.05
N THR A 227 22.34 7.67 1.90
CA THR A 227 21.98 7.97 3.29
C THR A 227 22.18 9.45 3.51
N ARG A 228 21.15 10.16 3.97
CA ARG A 228 21.19 11.61 4.19
C ARG A 228 20.46 12.00 5.48
N PRO A 229 20.84 13.12 6.13
CA PRO A 229 20.06 13.67 7.23
C PRO A 229 18.61 13.92 6.80
N ALA A 230 17.64 13.53 7.64
CA ALA A 230 16.23 13.72 7.36
C ALA A 230 15.88 15.21 7.21
N ALA A 231 16.60 16.11 7.87
CA ALA A 231 16.41 17.56 7.76
C ALA A 231 16.74 18.12 6.37
N GLU A 232 17.62 17.47 5.61
CA GLU A 232 18.04 17.88 4.26
C GLU A 232 17.10 17.37 3.15
N LEU A 233 16.18 16.48 3.48
CA LEU A 233 15.28 15.85 2.53
C LEU A 233 13.83 16.29 2.78
N ASP A 234 13.18 16.85 1.79
CA ASP A 234 11.72 16.93 1.77
C ASP A 234 11.12 15.58 1.33
N ILE A 235 9.80 15.45 1.45
CA ILE A 235 9.08 14.23 1.05
C ILE A 235 9.38 13.88 -0.42
N ASN A 236 9.46 14.91 -1.27
CA ASN A 236 9.74 14.73 -2.69
C ASN A 236 11.14 14.19 -2.95
N GLY A 237 12.16 14.67 -2.23
CA GLY A 237 13.52 14.17 -2.30
C GLY A 237 13.62 12.71 -1.89
N ILE A 238 12.91 12.29 -0.83
CA ILE A 238 12.88 10.89 -0.40
C ILE A 238 12.27 10.02 -1.50
N ILE A 239 11.13 10.42 -2.07
CA ILE A 239 10.47 9.68 -3.16
C ILE A 239 11.38 9.60 -4.39
N THR A 240 12.05 10.70 -4.72
CA THR A 240 12.99 10.75 -5.85
C THR A 240 14.12 9.75 -5.68
N MET A 241 14.64 9.59 -4.46
CA MET A 241 15.63 8.56 -4.18
C MET A 241 15.02 7.15 -4.27
N MET A 242 13.80 6.95 -3.77
CA MET A 242 13.11 5.64 -3.75
C MET A 242 12.77 5.12 -5.16
N VAL A 243 12.35 6.00 -6.06
CA VAL A 243 11.83 5.66 -7.40
C VAL A 243 12.83 6.00 -8.51
N GLY A 244 13.71 6.97 -8.27
CA GLY A 244 14.70 7.47 -9.23
C GLY A 244 14.21 8.58 -10.15
N ARG A 245 13.09 9.25 -9.81
CA ARG A 245 12.45 10.32 -10.60
C ARG A 245 11.75 11.34 -9.70
N GLU A 246 11.68 12.61 -10.10
CA GLU A 246 11.07 13.68 -9.28
C GLU A 246 9.56 13.51 -9.07
N MET A 247 8.99 14.03 -7.97
CA MET A 247 7.55 13.96 -7.67
C MET A 247 6.64 14.64 -8.69
N THR A 248 7.09 15.78 -9.23
CA THR A 248 6.45 16.46 -10.37
C THR A 248 6.40 15.58 -11.61
N SER A 249 7.25 14.55 -11.66
CA SER A 249 7.24 13.52 -12.69
C SER A 249 6.48 12.25 -12.29
N LEU A 250 5.93 12.11 -11.06
CA LEU A 250 5.10 10.95 -10.71
C LEU A 250 3.78 10.92 -11.48
N PHE A 251 3.19 12.09 -11.70
CA PHE A 251 1.98 12.22 -12.51
C PHE A 251 2.39 12.65 -13.91
N PRO A 252 2.39 11.74 -14.89
CA PRO A 252 2.84 12.05 -16.23
C PRO A 252 1.90 13.07 -16.88
N LYS A 253 2.46 14.21 -17.28
CA LYS A 253 1.75 15.23 -18.06
C LYS A 253 1.77 14.82 -19.53
N VAL A 254 0.92 13.87 -19.90
CA VAL A 254 0.65 13.58 -21.31
C VAL A 254 -0.46 14.54 -21.75
N GLU A 255 -0.09 15.49 -22.61
CA GLU A 255 -1.10 16.36 -23.24
C GLU A 255 -2.05 15.50 -24.06
N HIS A 256 -3.34 15.71 -23.84
CA HIS A 256 -4.39 15.03 -24.56
C HIS A 256 -5.54 16.00 -24.81
N THR A 257 -6.36 15.70 -25.82
CA THR A 257 -7.48 16.56 -26.21
C THR A 257 -8.79 15.95 -25.75
N VAL A 258 -9.54 16.70 -24.95
CA VAL A 258 -10.89 16.31 -24.52
C VAL A 258 -11.88 16.54 -25.65
N GLY A 259 -12.52 15.47 -26.12
CA GLY A 259 -13.47 15.49 -27.24
C GLY A 259 -14.94 15.45 -26.82
N ASP A 260 -15.77 14.82 -27.65
CA ASP A 260 -17.21 14.69 -27.42
C ASP A 260 -17.56 13.76 -26.26
N VAL A 261 -18.79 13.85 -25.75
CA VAL A 261 -19.30 12.97 -24.70
C VAL A 261 -19.36 11.52 -25.20
N VAL A 262 -18.69 10.61 -24.46
CA VAL A 262 -18.65 9.17 -24.77
C VAL A 262 -19.61 8.40 -23.88
N LEU A 263 -19.79 8.81 -22.63
CA LEU A 263 -20.72 8.17 -21.70
C LEU A 263 -21.49 9.22 -20.90
N GLU A 264 -22.80 9.02 -20.81
CA GLU A 264 -23.68 9.73 -19.90
C GLU A 264 -24.31 8.73 -18.94
N ALA A 265 -24.17 8.99 -17.64
CA ALA A 265 -24.82 8.26 -16.58
C ALA A 265 -25.85 9.20 -15.94
N ARG A 266 -27.13 8.84 -15.97
CA ARG A 266 -28.21 9.65 -15.39
C ARG A 266 -28.95 8.87 -14.32
N ASN A 267 -29.28 9.58 -13.24
CA ASN A 267 -30.06 9.09 -12.10
C ASN A 267 -29.50 7.80 -11.50
N VAL A 268 -28.17 7.69 -11.38
CA VAL A 268 -27.51 6.54 -10.77
C VAL A 268 -27.89 6.49 -9.30
N THR A 269 -28.62 5.44 -8.92
CA THR A 269 -29.08 5.21 -7.55
C THR A 269 -28.76 3.78 -7.16
N CYS A 270 -28.15 3.59 -5.99
CA CYS A 270 -27.77 2.30 -5.46
C CYS A 270 -28.31 2.15 -4.04
N TRP A 271 -29.00 1.05 -3.76
CA TRP A 271 -29.52 0.74 -2.43
C TRP A 271 -28.58 -0.19 -1.69
N ASP A 272 -28.43 0.02 -0.39
CA ASP A 272 -27.59 -0.81 0.47
C ASP A 272 -28.08 -2.27 0.45
N VAL A 273 -27.13 -3.21 0.30
CA VAL A 273 -27.41 -4.65 0.19
C VAL A 273 -28.06 -5.21 1.46
N THR A 274 -27.72 -4.65 2.62
CA THR A 274 -28.18 -5.09 3.94
C THR A 274 -29.36 -4.27 4.47
N ASN A 275 -29.55 -3.05 3.97
CA ASN A 275 -30.66 -2.17 4.33
C ASN A 275 -31.33 -1.56 3.09
N PRO A 276 -32.39 -2.19 2.56
CA PRO A 276 -33.07 -1.74 1.33
C PRO A 276 -33.69 -0.34 1.39
N ASN A 277 -33.84 0.26 2.58
CA ASN A 277 -34.35 1.62 2.74
C ASN A 277 -33.24 2.68 2.69
N ARG A 278 -31.97 2.25 2.81
CA ARG A 278 -30.81 3.14 2.74
C ARG A 278 -30.29 3.19 1.31
N LYS A 279 -30.17 4.40 0.78
CA LYS A 279 -29.44 4.64 -0.47
C LYS A 279 -27.96 4.88 -0.16
N ARG A 280 -27.09 4.19 -0.89
CA ARG A 280 -25.63 4.39 -0.90
C ARG A 280 -25.21 5.41 -1.94
N VAL A 281 -25.96 5.48 -3.03
CA VAL A 281 -25.87 6.50 -4.07
C VAL A 281 -27.29 6.97 -4.34
N ASP A 282 -27.53 8.27 -4.35
CA ASP A 282 -28.83 8.87 -4.60
C ASP A 282 -28.75 9.89 -5.75
N ASP A 283 -29.38 9.53 -6.87
CA ASP A 283 -29.61 10.41 -8.01
C ASP A 283 -28.35 11.12 -8.57
N VAL A 284 -27.25 10.39 -8.69
CA VAL A 284 -26.00 10.93 -9.25
C VAL A 284 -26.07 10.90 -10.78
N SER A 285 -25.82 12.04 -11.41
CA SER A 285 -25.79 12.18 -12.86
C SER A 285 -24.53 12.90 -13.32
N PHE A 286 -23.84 12.35 -14.31
CA PHE A 286 -22.62 12.92 -14.89
C PHE A 286 -22.39 12.40 -16.31
N ALA A 287 -21.46 13.05 -17.01
CA ALA A 287 -20.98 12.61 -18.32
C ALA A 287 -19.45 12.53 -18.29
N VAL A 288 -18.86 11.73 -19.18
CA VAL A 288 -17.41 11.71 -19.44
C VAL A 288 -17.16 11.76 -20.94
N ARG A 289 -16.16 12.54 -21.34
CA ARG A 289 -15.80 12.84 -22.72
C ARG A 289 -14.65 11.98 -23.21
N ARG A 290 -14.52 11.92 -24.53
CA ARG A 290 -13.43 11.20 -25.22
C ARG A 290 -12.08 11.76 -24.77
N GLY A 291 -11.21 10.87 -24.31
CA GLY A 291 -9.89 11.22 -23.80
C GLY A 291 -9.87 11.93 -22.44
N GLU A 292 -11.02 12.23 -21.83
CA GLU A 292 -11.09 12.87 -20.51
C GLU A 292 -10.76 11.88 -19.39
N ILE A 293 -9.96 12.30 -18.42
CA ILE A 293 -9.79 11.65 -17.13
C ILE A 293 -10.70 12.34 -16.10
N LEU A 294 -11.82 11.70 -15.78
CA LEU A 294 -12.77 12.14 -14.76
C LEU A 294 -12.45 11.50 -13.41
N GLY A 295 -11.91 12.30 -12.48
CA GLY A 295 -11.65 11.88 -11.11
C GLY A 295 -12.94 11.86 -10.28
N VAL A 296 -13.10 10.86 -9.41
CA VAL A 296 -14.22 10.75 -8.47
C VAL A 296 -13.68 10.69 -7.04
N ALA A 297 -13.82 11.81 -6.33
CA ALA A 297 -13.40 11.97 -4.95
C ALA A 297 -14.60 11.95 -3.98
N GLY A 298 -14.33 11.68 -2.71
CA GLY A 298 -15.35 11.64 -1.66
C GLY A 298 -14.85 10.98 -0.39
N LEU A 299 -15.55 11.19 0.72
CA LEU A 299 -15.22 10.54 1.99
C LEU A 299 -15.42 9.02 1.90
N VAL A 300 -14.81 8.28 2.82
CA VAL A 300 -15.00 6.82 2.92
C VAL A 300 -16.49 6.52 3.11
N GLY A 301 -17.02 5.62 2.28
CA GLY A 301 -18.44 5.28 2.29
C GLY A 301 -19.35 6.25 1.54
N ALA A 302 -18.81 7.20 0.77
CA ALA A 302 -19.59 8.14 -0.03
C ALA A 302 -20.34 7.52 -1.23
N GLY A 303 -20.18 6.22 -1.52
CA GLY A 303 -20.89 5.54 -2.61
C GLY A 303 -20.14 5.47 -3.95
N ARG A 304 -18.84 5.81 -3.97
CA ARG A 304 -18.04 5.90 -5.21
C ARG A 304 -17.90 4.53 -5.92
N THR A 305 -17.48 3.51 -5.18
CA THR A 305 -17.34 2.13 -5.64
C THR A 305 -18.69 1.54 -6.06
N GLU A 306 -19.75 1.81 -5.30
CA GLU A 306 -21.11 1.37 -5.60
C GLU A 306 -21.61 1.97 -6.91
N MET A 307 -21.40 3.28 -7.11
CA MET A 307 -21.78 4.00 -8.32
C MET A 307 -21.12 3.37 -9.56
N VAL A 308 -19.80 3.19 -9.53
CA VAL A 308 -19.09 2.66 -10.71
C VAL A 308 -19.33 1.17 -10.92
N SER A 309 -19.52 0.40 -9.85
CA SER A 309 -19.92 -1.01 -9.93
C SER A 309 -21.31 -1.17 -10.56
N ALA A 310 -22.24 -0.26 -10.29
CA ALA A 310 -23.56 -0.27 -10.88
C ALA A 310 -23.51 0.03 -12.38
N LEU A 311 -22.68 1.00 -12.81
CA LEU A 311 -22.45 1.31 -14.22
C LEU A 311 -21.83 0.16 -15.01
N PHE A 312 -21.05 -0.70 -14.35
CA PHE A 312 -20.47 -1.90 -14.95
C PHE A 312 -21.40 -3.14 -14.84
N GLY A 313 -22.54 -3.04 -14.16
CA GLY A 313 -23.45 -4.16 -13.94
C GLY A 313 -22.91 -5.21 -12.96
N ALA A 314 -21.94 -4.84 -12.11
CA ALA A 314 -21.34 -5.72 -11.10
C ALA A 314 -21.84 -5.43 -9.67
N TYR A 315 -22.65 -4.38 -9.47
CA TYR A 315 -23.18 -4.05 -8.15
C TYR A 315 -24.12 -5.17 -7.65
N PRO A 316 -23.86 -5.77 -6.47
CA PRO A 316 -24.65 -6.90 -5.98
C PRO A 316 -26.04 -6.51 -5.45
N GLY A 317 -26.25 -5.23 -5.12
CA GLY A 317 -27.52 -4.72 -4.64
C GLY A 317 -28.44 -4.24 -5.77
N ARG A 318 -29.63 -3.77 -5.38
CA ARG A 318 -30.53 -3.08 -6.31
C ARG A 318 -29.89 -1.76 -6.75
N SER A 319 -29.92 -1.49 -8.04
CA SER A 319 -29.51 -0.21 -8.61
C SER A 319 -30.41 0.22 -9.78
N THR A 320 -30.42 1.51 -10.09
CA THR A 320 -31.05 2.09 -11.27
C THR A 320 -30.09 3.10 -11.88
N ALA A 321 -29.96 3.10 -13.21
CA ALA A 321 -29.20 4.08 -13.96
C ALA A 321 -29.70 4.11 -15.40
N GLN A 322 -29.72 5.30 -16.02
CA GLN A 322 -29.84 5.42 -17.46
C GLN A 322 -28.44 5.67 -18.02
N VAL A 323 -27.97 4.77 -18.87
CA VAL A 323 -26.62 4.83 -19.43
C VAL A 323 -26.72 5.04 -20.93
N LEU A 324 -26.06 6.09 -21.43
CA LEU A 324 -25.90 6.33 -22.87
C LEU A 324 -24.42 6.20 -23.21
N VAL A 325 -24.10 5.48 -24.28
CA VAL A 325 -22.75 5.39 -24.84
C VAL A 325 -22.78 5.99 -26.24
N GLU A 326 -21.99 7.05 -26.47
CA GLU A 326 -21.96 7.82 -27.73
C GLU A 326 -23.37 8.26 -28.16
N GLY A 327 -24.15 8.78 -27.20
CA GLY A 327 -25.53 9.25 -27.40
C GLY A 327 -26.59 8.15 -27.54
N LYS A 328 -26.22 6.86 -27.49
CA LYS A 328 -27.16 5.74 -27.63
C LYS A 328 -27.47 5.11 -26.27
N PRO A 329 -28.75 5.00 -25.87
CA PRO A 329 -29.12 4.27 -24.66
C PRO A 329 -28.67 2.81 -24.71
N VAL A 330 -28.03 2.33 -23.65
CA VAL A 330 -27.59 0.94 -23.50
C VAL A 330 -28.14 0.34 -22.21
N LYS A 331 -28.32 -0.98 -22.19
CA LYS A 331 -28.78 -1.70 -21.01
C LYS A 331 -27.63 -2.52 -20.43
N VAL A 332 -27.18 -2.17 -19.24
CA VAL A 332 -26.08 -2.84 -18.55
C VAL A 332 -26.60 -3.52 -17.29
N ASN A 333 -26.80 -4.83 -17.35
CA ASN A 333 -27.20 -5.64 -16.18
C ASN A 333 -26.13 -6.67 -15.79
N SER A 334 -25.02 -6.73 -16.54
CA SER A 334 -23.91 -7.63 -16.25
C SER A 334 -22.59 -7.06 -16.79
N PRO A 335 -21.44 -7.49 -16.23
CA PRO A 335 -20.12 -7.12 -16.73
C PRO A 335 -19.92 -7.44 -18.22
N ALA A 336 -20.44 -8.58 -18.69
CA ALA A 336 -20.33 -8.97 -20.08
C ALA A 336 -21.08 -8.00 -21.02
N GLN A 337 -22.24 -7.49 -20.60
CA GLN A 337 -22.98 -6.47 -21.35
C GLN A 337 -22.23 -5.13 -21.35
N ALA A 338 -21.65 -4.73 -20.22
CA ALA A 338 -20.83 -3.52 -20.13
C ALA A 338 -19.64 -3.58 -21.10
N ILE A 339 -18.88 -4.68 -21.08
CA ILE A 339 -17.72 -4.89 -21.95
C ILE A 339 -18.13 -4.86 -23.43
N ALA A 340 -19.24 -5.50 -23.79
CA ALA A 340 -19.76 -5.48 -25.17
C ALA A 340 -20.14 -4.07 -25.65
N HIS A 341 -20.54 -3.18 -24.73
CA HIS A 341 -20.80 -1.76 -25.01
C HIS A 341 -19.54 -0.88 -24.92
N GLY A 342 -18.37 -1.45 -24.63
CA GLY A 342 -17.11 -0.74 -24.52
C GLY A 342 -16.88 -0.08 -23.14
N ILE A 343 -17.59 -0.51 -22.10
CA ILE A 343 -17.38 -0.06 -20.72
C ILE A 343 -16.63 -1.17 -19.97
N CYS A 344 -15.41 -0.90 -19.52
CA CYS A 344 -14.60 -1.83 -18.75
C CYS A 344 -14.31 -1.30 -17.34
N LEU A 345 -14.12 -2.20 -16.37
CA LEU A 345 -13.83 -1.86 -14.98
C LEU A 345 -12.61 -2.63 -14.46
N VAL A 346 -11.67 -1.90 -13.87
CA VAL A 346 -10.65 -2.43 -12.97
C VAL A 346 -11.16 -2.23 -11.54
N PRO A 347 -11.43 -3.30 -10.78
CA PRO A 347 -12.08 -3.18 -9.46
C PRO A 347 -11.09 -2.83 -8.34
N GLU A 348 -11.61 -2.24 -7.25
CA GLU A 348 -10.86 -1.96 -6.02
C GLU A 348 -10.24 -3.23 -5.40
N ASP A 349 -11.06 -4.27 -5.18
CA ASP A 349 -10.56 -5.55 -4.69
C ASP A 349 -10.08 -6.43 -5.84
N ARG A 350 -8.84 -6.16 -6.28
CA ARG A 350 -8.20 -6.96 -7.34
C ARG A 350 -8.13 -8.45 -7.00
N LYS A 351 -7.98 -8.82 -5.73
CA LYS A 351 -7.75 -10.22 -5.33
C LYS A 351 -9.04 -11.03 -5.47
N ARG A 352 -10.16 -10.41 -5.12
CA ARG A 352 -11.47 -11.06 -5.16
C ARG A 352 -12.16 -10.93 -6.52
N HIS A 353 -12.05 -9.77 -7.16
CA HIS A 353 -12.81 -9.44 -8.38
C HIS A 353 -11.93 -9.27 -9.63
N GLY A 354 -10.63 -9.00 -9.47
CA GLY A 354 -9.73 -8.70 -10.58
C GLY A 354 -8.99 -9.90 -11.15
N ILE A 355 -8.59 -10.87 -10.32
CA ILE A 355 -7.75 -12.01 -10.73
C ILE A 355 -8.42 -13.36 -10.43
N VAL A 356 -8.00 -14.38 -11.17
CA VAL A 356 -8.22 -15.79 -10.81
C VAL A 356 -6.90 -16.33 -10.25
N PRO A 357 -6.74 -16.48 -8.93
CA PRO A 357 -5.43 -16.71 -8.29
C PRO A 357 -4.70 -17.95 -8.77
N LEU A 358 -5.45 -19.02 -9.06
CA LEU A 358 -4.90 -20.31 -9.49
C LEU A 358 -4.46 -20.33 -10.95
N MET A 359 -4.91 -19.37 -11.77
CA MET A 359 -4.57 -19.30 -13.19
C MET A 359 -3.23 -18.59 -13.41
N GLY A 360 -2.61 -18.88 -14.55
CA GLY A 360 -1.41 -18.21 -15.00
C GLY A 360 -1.61 -16.71 -15.20
N VAL A 361 -0.51 -15.96 -15.20
CA VAL A 361 -0.51 -14.52 -15.56
C VAL A 361 -1.09 -14.31 -16.96
N GLY A 362 -0.69 -15.14 -17.93
CA GLY A 362 -1.14 -15.03 -19.32
C GLY A 362 -2.65 -15.23 -19.46
N GLU A 363 -3.19 -16.29 -18.87
CA GLU A 363 -4.62 -16.58 -18.92
C GLU A 363 -5.43 -15.49 -18.21
N ASN A 364 -4.89 -14.91 -17.13
CA ASN A 364 -5.53 -13.76 -16.49
C ASN A 364 -5.59 -12.55 -17.42
N ILE A 365 -4.53 -12.26 -18.17
CA ILE A 365 -4.46 -11.14 -19.12
C ILE A 365 -5.51 -11.30 -20.23
N THR A 366 -5.69 -12.48 -20.79
CA THR A 366 -6.60 -12.69 -21.94
C THR A 366 -8.03 -13.01 -21.54
N LEU A 367 -8.31 -13.22 -20.24
CA LEU A 367 -9.60 -13.75 -19.76
C LEU A 367 -10.83 -12.99 -20.27
N ALA A 368 -10.80 -11.66 -20.27
CA ALA A 368 -11.92 -10.84 -20.73
C ALA A 368 -12.13 -10.87 -22.25
N THR A 369 -11.11 -11.30 -23.00
CA THR A 369 -11.07 -11.31 -24.47
C THR A 369 -10.85 -12.70 -25.06
N LEU A 370 -10.98 -13.76 -24.23
CA LEU A 370 -10.67 -15.13 -24.64
C LEU A 370 -11.44 -15.57 -25.90
N ALA A 371 -12.66 -15.07 -26.08
CA ALA A 371 -13.47 -15.31 -27.27
C ALA A 371 -12.82 -14.85 -28.58
N GLN A 372 -11.93 -13.85 -28.56
CA GLN A 372 -11.20 -13.37 -29.74
C GLN A 372 -10.17 -14.40 -30.24
N TYR A 373 -9.74 -15.31 -29.36
CA TYR A 373 -8.80 -16.39 -29.66
C TYR A 373 -9.51 -17.74 -29.83
N ALA A 374 -10.83 -17.78 -29.64
CA ALA A 374 -11.60 -19.01 -29.75
C ALA A 374 -12.15 -19.21 -31.17
N ARG A 375 -11.95 -20.40 -31.73
CA ARG A 375 -12.61 -20.90 -32.94
C ARG A 375 -13.55 -22.05 -32.55
N GLY A 376 -14.82 -21.74 -32.35
CA GLY A 376 -15.79 -22.68 -31.78
C GLY A 376 -15.40 -23.05 -30.34
N LEU A 377 -15.24 -24.34 -30.05
CA LEU A 377 -14.86 -24.84 -28.71
C LEU A 377 -13.33 -24.90 -28.48
N ARG A 378 -12.51 -24.44 -29.42
CA ARG A 378 -11.04 -24.51 -29.34
C ARG A 378 -10.42 -23.14 -29.27
N VAL A 379 -9.54 -22.93 -28.30
CA VAL A 379 -8.71 -21.71 -28.19
C VAL A 379 -7.44 -21.89 -29.01
N ASP A 380 -7.13 -20.92 -29.85
CA ASP A 380 -5.86 -20.79 -30.54
C ASP A 380 -4.77 -20.30 -29.57
N LYS A 381 -4.15 -21.27 -28.89
CA LYS A 381 -3.10 -21.00 -27.89
C LYS A 381 -1.90 -20.25 -28.45
N GLY A 382 -1.60 -20.40 -29.74
CA GLY A 382 -0.48 -19.72 -30.38
C GLY A 382 -0.75 -18.23 -30.53
N ALA A 383 -1.94 -17.88 -31.03
CA ALA A 383 -2.38 -16.50 -31.13
C ALA A 383 -2.54 -15.83 -29.75
N GLU A 384 -3.09 -16.56 -28.78
CA GLU A 384 -3.24 -16.09 -27.39
C GLU A 384 -1.88 -15.78 -26.76
N LEU A 385 -0.92 -16.72 -26.83
CA LEU A 385 0.41 -16.55 -26.24
C LEU A 385 1.18 -15.39 -26.87
N ALA A 386 1.05 -15.19 -28.19
CA ALA A 386 1.68 -14.07 -28.88
C ALA A 386 1.18 -12.70 -28.35
N THR A 387 -0.13 -12.57 -28.07
CA THR A 387 -0.67 -11.37 -27.42
C THR A 387 -0.16 -11.24 -25.99
N VAL A 388 -0.18 -12.33 -25.21
CA VAL A 388 0.30 -12.34 -23.82
C VAL A 388 1.75 -11.85 -23.72
N ASP A 389 2.64 -12.39 -24.55
CA ASP A 389 4.06 -12.01 -24.55
C ASP A 389 4.27 -10.54 -24.94
N ARG A 390 3.47 -10.04 -25.89
CA ARG A 390 3.50 -8.63 -26.29
C ARG A 390 3.09 -7.72 -25.12
N GLU A 391 1.98 -8.02 -24.46
CA GLU A 391 1.49 -7.16 -23.37
C GLU A 391 2.35 -7.25 -22.11
N ILE A 392 2.89 -8.43 -21.77
CA ILE A 392 3.85 -8.57 -20.67
C ILE A 392 5.07 -7.66 -20.89
N LYS A 393 5.60 -7.61 -22.12
CA LYS A 393 6.72 -6.73 -22.48
C LYS A 393 6.32 -5.26 -22.46
N ARG A 394 5.20 -4.91 -23.10
CA ARG A 394 4.69 -3.54 -23.19
C ARG A 394 4.51 -2.93 -21.80
N LEU A 395 3.99 -3.71 -20.86
CA LEU A 395 3.64 -3.25 -19.52
C LEU A 395 4.69 -3.59 -18.46
N ARG A 396 5.82 -4.16 -18.89
CA ARG A 396 6.94 -4.55 -18.02
C ARG A 396 6.48 -5.36 -16.81
N ILE A 397 5.56 -6.30 -17.04
CA ILE A 397 5.07 -7.20 -15.99
C ILE A 397 6.21 -8.15 -15.63
N LYS A 398 6.74 -8.00 -14.42
CA LYS A 398 7.85 -8.83 -13.91
C LYS A 398 7.29 -10.22 -13.57
N THR A 399 7.41 -11.17 -14.49
CA THR A 399 7.09 -12.59 -14.29
C THR A 399 8.17 -13.48 -14.89
N ALA A 400 8.45 -14.63 -14.25
CA ALA A 400 9.37 -15.63 -14.78
C ALA A 400 8.77 -16.42 -15.97
N SER A 401 7.44 -16.52 -16.02
CA SER A 401 6.71 -17.22 -17.07
C SER A 401 5.25 -16.75 -17.13
N PRO A 402 4.62 -16.68 -18.31
CA PRO A 402 3.18 -16.45 -18.42
C PRO A 402 2.32 -17.52 -17.72
N ALA A 403 2.84 -18.73 -17.54
CA ALA A 403 2.15 -19.83 -16.88
C ALA A 403 2.27 -19.80 -15.34
N LEU A 404 3.13 -18.94 -14.80
CA LEU A 404 3.26 -18.78 -13.35
C LEU A 404 1.93 -18.27 -12.77
N SER A 405 1.50 -18.82 -11.63
CA SER A 405 0.29 -18.36 -10.95
C SER A 405 0.38 -16.86 -10.66
N ILE A 406 -0.67 -16.12 -11.03
CA ILE A 406 -0.73 -14.67 -10.81
C ILE A 406 -0.67 -14.30 -9.31
N ALA A 407 -1.08 -15.21 -8.42
CA ALA A 407 -1.03 -15.01 -6.97
C ALA A 407 0.40 -14.86 -6.44
N SER A 408 1.39 -15.40 -7.15
CA SER A 408 2.80 -15.30 -6.78
C SER A 408 3.45 -13.96 -7.14
N LEU A 409 2.81 -13.14 -7.97
CA LEU A 409 3.32 -11.84 -8.37
C LEU A 409 3.11 -10.79 -7.28
N SER A 410 3.93 -9.73 -7.31
CA SER A 410 3.71 -8.55 -6.46
C SER A 410 2.40 -7.84 -6.79
N GLY A 411 1.86 -7.08 -5.84
CA GLY A 411 0.60 -6.35 -6.02
C GLY A 411 0.58 -5.44 -7.25
N GLY A 412 1.68 -4.72 -7.51
CA GLY A 412 1.80 -3.89 -8.72
C GLY A 412 1.75 -4.68 -10.03
N ASN A 413 2.40 -5.85 -10.09
CA ASN A 413 2.36 -6.68 -11.30
C ASN A 413 0.98 -7.36 -11.49
N GLN A 414 0.32 -7.75 -10.40
CA GLN A 414 -1.07 -8.21 -10.45
C GLN A 414 -1.96 -7.12 -11.02
N GLN A 415 -1.82 -5.88 -10.54
CA GLN A 415 -2.63 -4.75 -10.98
C GLN A 415 -2.41 -4.43 -12.46
N LYS A 416 -1.16 -4.42 -12.93
CA LYS A 416 -0.84 -4.25 -14.36
C LYS A 416 -1.51 -5.32 -15.20
N ALA A 417 -1.49 -6.59 -14.78
CA ALA A 417 -2.18 -7.68 -15.50
C ALA A 417 -3.71 -7.49 -15.56
N VAL A 418 -4.34 -7.04 -14.46
CA VAL A 418 -5.79 -6.74 -14.44
C VAL A 418 -6.13 -5.55 -15.35
N LEU A 419 -5.31 -4.50 -15.33
CA LEU A 419 -5.46 -3.35 -16.21
C LEU A 419 -5.33 -3.78 -17.68
N THR A 420 -4.31 -4.57 -18.00
CA THR A 420 -4.10 -5.15 -19.35
C THR A 420 -5.33 -5.90 -19.84
N LYS A 421 -5.92 -6.73 -18.97
CA LYS A 421 -7.10 -7.53 -19.28
C LYS A 421 -8.26 -6.71 -19.79
N MET A 422 -8.49 -5.57 -19.13
CA MET A 422 -9.57 -4.64 -19.49
C MET A 422 -9.19 -3.79 -20.71
N VAL A 423 -7.93 -3.40 -20.86
CA VAL A 423 -7.45 -2.65 -22.04
C VAL A 423 -7.52 -3.48 -23.32
N LEU A 424 -7.23 -4.79 -23.26
CA LEU A 424 -7.34 -5.69 -24.41
C LEU A 424 -8.76 -5.77 -24.97
N ALA A 425 -9.79 -5.50 -24.15
CA ALA A 425 -11.17 -5.42 -24.60
C ALA A 425 -11.48 -4.15 -25.42
N CYS A 426 -10.48 -3.28 -25.65
CA CYS A 426 -10.58 -2.04 -26.41
C CYS A 426 -11.72 -1.13 -25.92
N PRO A 427 -11.67 -0.69 -24.64
CA PRO A 427 -12.75 0.09 -24.04
C PRO A 427 -12.91 1.46 -24.69
N LYS A 428 -14.15 1.93 -24.79
CA LYS A 428 -14.50 3.33 -25.01
C LYS A 428 -14.42 4.11 -23.70
N VAL A 429 -14.85 3.47 -22.61
CA VAL A 429 -14.75 3.97 -21.23
C VAL A 429 -14.03 2.94 -20.37
N LEU A 430 -12.97 3.36 -19.70
CA LEU A 430 -12.26 2.56 -18.71
C LEU A 430 -12.49 3.16 -17.32
N ILE A 431 -13.15 2.38 -16.47
CA ILE A 431 -13.35 2.70 -15.07
C ILE A 431 -12.22 2.08 -14.26
N LEU A 432 -11.60 2.88 -13.41
CA LEU A 432 -10.48 2.52 -12.56
C LEU A 432 -10.87 2.79 -11.11
N ASP A 433 -11.19 1.74 -10.36
CA ASP A 433 -11.60 1.85 -8.96
C ASP A 433 -10.42 1.52 -8.03
N GLU A 434 -9.92 2.55 -7.34
CA GLU A 434 -8.71 2.51 -6.49
C GLU A 434 -7.52 1.83 -7.21
N PRO A 435 -7.14 2.29 -8.42
CA PRO A 435 -6.26 1.54 -9.33
C PRO A 435 -4.85 1.32 -8.80
N THR A 436 -4.42 2.04 -7.76
CA THR A 436 -3.09 1.94 -7.18
C THR A 436 -3.09 1.42 -5.74
N ARG A 437 -4.23 0.91 -5.25
CA ARG A 437 -4.35 0.39 -3.88
C ARG A 437 -3.46 -0.84 -3.65
N GLY A 438 -2.57 -0.73 -2.66
CA GLY A 438 -1.62 -1.79 -2.33
C GLY A 438 -0.60 -2.06 -3.45
N VAL A 439 -0.28 -1.04 -4.24
CA VAL A 439 0.75 -1.02 -5.27
C VAL A 439 1.93 -0.15 -4.81
N ASP A 440 3.16 -0.60 -5.07
CA ASP A 440 4.38 0.15 -4.78
C ASP A 440 4.53 1.41 -5.64
N VAL A 441 5.28 2.40 -5.15
CA VAL A 441 5.40 3.73 -5.76
C VAL A 441 5.91 3.66 -7.22
N GLY A 442 6.89 2.82 -7.52
CA GLY A 442 7.40 2.64 -8.88
C GLY A 442 6.36 2.04 -9.83
N SER A 443 5.60 1.05 -9.37
CA SER A 443 4.48 0.50 -10.14
C SER A 443 3.31 1.48 -10.29
N LYS A 444 3.09 2.40 -9.33
CA LYS A 444 2.09 3.47 -9.47
C LYS A 444 2.41 4.35 -10.68
N TYR A 445 3.67 4.77 -10.84
CA TYR A 445 4.10 5.56 -12.00
C TYR A 445 3.82 4.88 -13.34
N ASP A 446 4.13 3.59 -13.46
CA ASP A 446 3.85 2.82 -14.67
C ASP A 446 2.34 2.75 -14.96
N ILE A 447 1.52 2.62 -13.92
CA ILE A 447 0.04 2.65 -14.03
C ILE A 447 -0.42 4.05 -14.47
N TYR A 448 0.08 5.12 -13.86
CA TYR A 448 -0.24 6.49 -14.25
C TYR A 448 0.12 6.79 -15.70
N THR A 449 1.28 6.35 -16.14
CA THR A 449 1.71 6.50 -17.53
C THR A 449 0.75 5.78 -18.46
N MET A 450 0.32 4.57 -18.11
CA MET A 450 -0.66 3.84 -18.91
C MET A 450 -2.02 4.55 -18.97
N ILE A 451 -2.49 5.09 -17.84
CA ILE A 451 -3.74 5.87 -17.77
C ILE A 451 -3.65 7.07 -18.70
N ALA A 452 -2.55 7.83 -18.60
CA ALA A 452 -2.33 9.02 -19.42
C ALA A 452 -2.22 8.68 -20.92
N ASP A 453 -1.52 7.61 -21.28
CA ASP A 453 -1.41 7.14 -22.67
C ASP A 453 -2.77 6.68 -23.23
N LEU A 454 -3.58 6.02 -22.42
CA LEU A 454 -4.94 5.59 -22.81
C LEU A 454 -5.85 6.80 -23.04
N ALA A 455 -5.81 7.79 -22.15
CA ALA A 455 -6.53 9.05 -22.30
C ALA A 455 -6.08 9.79 -23.58
N ALA A 456 -4.78 9.89 -23.82
CA ALA A 456 -4.20 10.48 -25.03
C ALA A 456 -4.62 9.75 -26.32
N SER A 457 -4.83 8.43 -26.25
CA SER A 457 -5.38 7.64 -27.37
C SER A 457 -6.89 7.80 -27.57
N GLY A 458 -7.57 8.57 -26.71
CA GLY A 458 -8.99 8.88 -26.80
C GLY A 458 -9.90 7.98 -25.97
N VAL A 459 -9.38 7.15 -25.06
CA VAL A 459 -10.20 6.38 -24.11
C VAL A 459 -10.71 7.33 -23.03
N ALA A 460 -12.01 7.32 -22.75
CA ALA A 460 -12.57 8.06 -21.62
C ALA A 460 -12.27 7.31 -20.32
N ILE A 461 -11.78 7.99 -19.28
CA ILE A 461 -11.36 7.36 -18.02
C ILE A 461 -12.21 7.91 -16.88
N ILE A 462 -12.74 7.00 -16.05
CA ILE A 462 -13.36 7.34 -14.76
C ILE A 462 -12.46 6.78 -13.67
N MET A 463 -11.79 7.65 -12.91
CA MET A 463 -10.82 7.24 -11.89
C MET A 463 -11.36 7.53 -10.49
N VAL A 464 -11.68 6.48 -9.74
CA VAL A 464 -12.03 6.56 -8.32
C VAL A 464 -10.78 6.33 -7.50
N SER A 465 -10.49 7.22 -6.55
CA SER A 465 -9.37 7.05 -5.64
C SER A 465 -9.60 7.74 -4.31
N SER A 466 -9.17 7.10 -3.23
CA SER A 466 -9.09 7.65 -1.88
C SER A 466 -7.88 8.56 -1.67
N GLU A 467 -6.87 8.50 -2.55
CA GLU A 467 -5.69 9.34 -2.51
C GLU A 467 -5.94 10.63 -3.31
N LEU A 468 -6.29 11.73 -2.64
CA LEU A 468 -6.52 13.03 -3.29
C LEU A 468 -5.36 13.53 -4.17
N PRO A 469 -4.07 13.33 -3.83
CA PRO A 469 -2.98 13.66 -4.75
C PRO A 469 -3.09 12.96 -6.11
N GLU A 470 -3.56 11.71 -6.15
CA GLU A 470 -3.75 10.95 -7.38
C GLU A 470 -4.89 11.54 -8.23
N ILE A 471 -6.03 11.85 -7.59
CA ILE A 471 -7.15 12.54 -8.26
C ILE A 471 -6.71 13.87 -8.86
N LEU A 472 -6.05 14.71 -8.06
CA LEU A 472 -5.60 16.04 -8.49
C LEU A 472 -4.46 15.98 -9.52
N GLY A 473 -3.60 14.96 -9.45
CA GLY A 473 -2.45 14.82 -10.32
C GLY A 473 -2.80 14.31 -11.72
N MET A 474 -3.85 13.49 -11.85
CA MET A 474 -4.18 12.79 -13.09
C MET A 474 -5.44 13.28 -13.80
N SER A 475 -6.41 13.88 -13.08
CA SER A 475 -7.74 14.13 -13.64
C SER A 475 -7.85 15.50 -14.31
N ASP A 476 -8.61 15.62 -15.38
CA ASP A 476 -8.97 16.92 -16.00
C ASP A 476 -10.11 17.61 -15.26
N ARG A 477 -11.00 16.79 -14.68
CA ARG A 477 -12.20 17.21 -13.96
C ARG A 477 -12.45 16.26 -12.79
N VAL A 478 -13.00 16.78 -11.70
CA VAL A 478 -13.22 16.05 -10.45
C VAL A 478 -14.68 16.16 -10.04
N LEU A 479 -15.34 15.00 -9.95
CA LEU A 479 -16.62 14.84 -9.26
C LEU A 479 -16.38 14.61 -7.78
N VAL A 480 -17.14 15.30 -6.94
CA VAL A 480 -17.11 15.11 -5.49
C VAL A 480 -18.43 14.51 -5.05
N ILE A 481 -18.36 13.32 -4.45
CA ILE A 481 -19.52 12.62 -3.88
C ILE A 481 -19.44 12.69 -2.36
N GLY A 482 -20.56 13.06 -1.74
CA GLY A 482 -20.70 13.14 -0.29
C GLY A 482 -22.05 12.58 0.12
N GLU A 483 -22.04 11.63 1.07
CA GLU A 483 -23.26 10.95 1.55
C GLU A 483 -24.12 10.32 0.45
N GLY A 484 -23.49 9.84 -0.63
CA GLY A 484 -24.18 9.22 -1.76
C GLY A 484 -24.71 10.20 -2.80
N GLU A 485 -24.61 11.51 -2.58
CA GLU A 485 -25.06 12.55 -3.50
C GLU A 485 -23.89 13.23 -4.21
N LEU A 486 -24.12 13.73 -5.42
CA LEU A 486 -23.17 14.59 -6.11
C LEU A 486 -23.13 15.96 -5.42
N ARG A 487 -21.99 16.30 -4.84
CA ARG A 487 -21.76 17.57 -4.13
C ARG A 487 -21.01 18.60 -4.95
N GLY A 488 -20.30 18.18 -6.01
CA GLY A 488 -19.57 19.10 -6.88
C GLY A 488 -19.04 18.43 -8.14
N ASP A 489 -18.80 19.25 -9.16
CA ASP A 489 -18.24 18.88 -10.46
C ASP A 489 -17.31 20.02 -10.91
N PHE A 490 -16.00 19.82 -10.74
CA PHE A 490 -15.00 20.88 -10.82
C PHE A 490 -13.97 20.60 -11.89
N ALA A 491 -13.72 21.57 -12.77
CA ALA A 491 -12.53 21.53 -13.63
C ALA A 491 -11.26 21.56 -12.76
N ASN A 492 -10.27 20.74 -13.09
CA ASN A 492 -9.02 20.63 -12.33
C ASN A 492 -7.98 21.67 -12.79
N GLN A 493 -8.30 22.95 -12.62
CA GLN A 493 -7.43 24.08 -12.96
C GLN A 493 -6.94 24.77 -11.68
N GLY A 494 -6.04 24.10 -10.95
CA GLY A 494 -5.59 24.56 -9.63
C GLY A 494 -6.57 24.21 -8.49
N LEU A 495 -7.32 23.12 -8.66
CA LEU A 495 -8.18 22.58 -7.60
C LEU A 495 -7.32 22.11 -6.43
N THR A 496 -7.72 22.44 -5.20
CA THR A 496 -6.98 22.05 -3.99
C THR A 496 -7.69 20.94 -3.23
N GLN A 497 -6.93 20.23 -2.38
CA GLN A 497 -7.48 19.17 -1.53
C GLN A 497 -8.53 19.71 -0.57
N GLU A 498 -8.29 20.89 0.01
CA GLU A 498 -9.20 21.53 0.95
C GLU A 498 -10.56 21.81 0.30
N ARG A 499 -10.56 22.26 -0.96
CA ARG A 499 -11.80 22.52 -1.69
C ARG A 499 -12.59 21.25 -1.99
N ILE A 500 -11.91 20.15 -2.35
CA ILE A 500 -12.55 18.84 -2.55
C ILE A 500 -13.16 18.34 -1.23
N LEU A 501 -12.41 18.40 -0.13
CA LEU A 501 -12.89 17.96 1.19
C LEU A 501 -14.04 18.81 1.70
N ALA A 502 -13.97 20.13 1.51
CA ALA A 502 -15.04 21.04 1.87
C ALA A 502 -16.33 20.72 1.10
N ALA A 503 -16.24 20.50 -0.22
CA ALA A 503 -17.38 20.11 -1.05
C ALA A 503 -17.96 18.75 -0.64
N ALA A 504 -17.15 17.80 -0.17
CA ALA A 504 -17.64 16.50 0.27
C ALA A 504 -18.50 16.59 1.55
N ILE A 505 -18.28 17.62 2.38
CA ILE A 505 -18.98 17.85 3.65
C ILE A 505 -20.15 18.85 3.48
N HIS A 506 -19.93 19.91 2.71
CA HIS A 506 -20.88 21.00 2.50
C HIS A 506 -21.26 21.05 1.01
N ALA A 507 -22.54 20.86 0.69
CA ALA A 507 -23.02 20.97 -0.69
C ALA A 507 -22.80 22.40 -1.21
N GLU A 508 -21.98 22.58 -2.26
CA GLU A 508 -21.97 23.84 -3.01
C GLU A 508 -23.20 23.88 -3.94
N PRO A 509 -23.88 25.03 -4.07
CA PRO A 509 -25.07 25.14 -4.90
C PRO A 509 -24.73 24.88 -6.38
N ARG A 510 -25.51 23.99 -7.02
CA ARG A 510 -25.37 23.61 -8.43
C ARG A 510 -25.27 24.85 -9.33
N LEU A 511 -24.18 24.99 -10.08
CA LEU A 511 -24.13 25.84 -11.27
C LEU A 511 -25.11 25.24 -12.29
N ARG A 512 -26.29 25.85 -12.44
CA ARG A 512 -27.18 25.56 -13.56
C ARG A 512 -26.45 25.99 -14.84
N ALA A 513 -26.10 25.02 -15.69
CA ALA A 513 -25.71 25.31 -17.07
C ALA A 513 -26.88 26.06 -17.73
N ALA A 514 -26.55 27.21 -18.35
CA ALA A 514 -27.45 28.00 -19.17
C ALA A 514 -27.67 27.32 -20.54
#